data_AF-A0A0M3J1Y4-F1
#
_entry.id   AF-A0A0M3J1Y4-F1
#
_cell.length_a   1.000
_cell.length_b   1.000
_cell.length_c   1.000
_cell.angle_alpha   90.00
_cell.angle_beta   90.00
_cell.angle_gamma   90.00
#
_symmetry.space_group_name_H-M   'P 1'
#
loop_
_entity.id
_entity.type
_entity.pdbx_description
1 polymer ?
#
loop_
_entity_poly.entity_id
_entity_poly.type
_entity_poly.pdbx_seq_one_letter_code
_entity_poly.pdbx_strand_id
1 'polypeptide(L)'
;LYYLYEEAEPDTGYKVSVWAETNGGEGAKVMRAVRTWPFRNPDKPVFKAVSTSPWTAEIEWLPSNDTSYWAMPGSSFSVNYSVVESGEWKESEIVTLPNRNIFLDHLAEDTEYRIIGISREGTRQNTSDEMIIRSLSRATITHISRESLTSASWFIAVLFALLIALITAFIICCCQRQQTGKYSVKRKELEKGHQIDSDEHQKFMEYQYGFK
;
A
#
# COMPACT_ATOMS: atom_id res chain seq x y z
N LEU A 1 12.65 1.79 -13.97
CA LEU A 1 12.82 2.06 -15.42
C LEU A 1 11.69 2.98 -15.84
N TYR A 2 12.01 4.02 -16.61
CA TYR A 2 11.02 4.92 -17.22
C TYR A 2 11.08 4.74 -18.72
N TYR A 3 9.92 4.73 -19.37
CA TYR A 3 9.81 4.58 -20.81
C TYR A 3 9.04 5.77 -21.39
N LEU A 4 9.51 6.27 -22.52
CA LEU A 4 8.77 7.16 -23.40
C LEU A 4 8.32 6.31 -24.59
N TYR A 5 7.02 6.28 -24.85
CA TYR A 5 6.47 5.60 -26.02
C TYR A 5 6.14 6.65 -27.07
N GLU A 6 6.84 6.58 -28.20
CA GLU A 6 6.68 7.47 -29.36
C GLU A 6 6.91 6.66 -30.64
N GLU A 7 6.21 7.01 -31.70
CA GLU A 7 6.42 6.43 -33.02
C GLU A 7 7.67 7.05 -33.67
N ALA A 8 8.59 6.21 -34.14
CA ALA A 8 9.84 6.65 -34.74
C ALA A 8 10.25 5.74 -35.91
N GLU A 9 10.99 6.29 -36.85
CA GLU A 9 11.56 5.54 -37.97
C GLU A 9 12.68 4.62 -37.46
N PRO A 10 12.81 3.40 -38.01
CA PRO A 10 13.88 2.48 -37.66
C PRO A 10 15.24 2.96 -38.18
N ASP A 11 16.31 2.63 -37.45
CA ASP A 11 17.71 2.99 -37.78
C ASP A 11 17.95 4.51 -38.00
N THR A 12 17.17 5.36 -37.34
CA THR A 12 17.19 6.81 -37.50
C THR A 12 17.71 7.48 -36.23
N GLY A 13 18.55 8.51 -36.41
CA GLY A 13 19.09 9.31 -35.32
C GLY A 13 18.12 10.38 -34.84
N TYR A 14 17.86 10.43 -33.54
CA TYR A 14 17.01 11.42 -32.87
C TYR A 14 17.79 12.17 -31.79
N LYS A 15 17.25 13.31 -31.37
CA LYS A 15 17.73 14.04 -30.19
C LYS A 15 16.60 14.16 -29.19
N VAL A 16 16.81 13.59 -28.00
CA VAL A 16 15.84 13.67 -26.91
C VAL A 16 16.32 14.75 -25.95
N SER A 17 15.45 15.73 -25.68
CA SER A 17 15.72 16.79 -24.71
C SER A 17 14.75 16.69 -23.54
N VAL A 18 15.27 16.75 -22.33
CA VAL A 18 14.49 16.73 -21.08
C VAL A 18 14.76 18.03 -20.33
N TRP A 19 13.70 18.67 -19.84
CA TRP A 19 13.78 19.81 -18.95
C TRP A 19 12.70 19.70 -17.86
N ALA A 20 12.94 20.35 -16.74
CA ALA A 20 11.92 20.52 -15.70
C ALA A 20 11.16 21.82 -15.93
N GLU A 21 9.87 21.84 -15.62
CA GLU A 21 9.05 23.05 -15.64
C GLU A 21 8.47 23.28 -14.24
N THR A 22 8.53 24.52 -13.77
CA THR A 22 7.98 24.94 -12.47
C THR A 22 7.16 26.22 -12.66
N ASN A 23 6.50 26.69 -11.60
CA ASN A 23 5.79 27.98 -11.64
C ASN A 23 6.69 29.18 -11.99
N GLY A 24 8.02 29.04 -11.87
CA GLY A 24 9.00 30.04 -12.29
C GLY A 24 9.44 29.95 -13.75
N GLY A 25 8.93 28.97 -14.52
CA GLY A 25 9.25 28.74 -15.93
C GLY A 25 10.04 27.46 -16.20
N GLU A 26 10.54 27.34 -17.44
CA GLU A 26 11.38 26.24 -17.91
C GLU A 26 12.79 26.28 -17.30
N GLY A 27 13.23 25.14 -16.78
CA GLY A 27 14.61 24.91 -16.36
C GLY A 27 15.56 24.63 -17.53
N ALA A 28 16.82 24.35 -17.20
CA ALA A 28 17.83 24.02 -18.21
C ALA A 28 17.51 22.72 -18.96
N LYS A 29 17.72 22.73 -20.29
CA LYS A 29 17.50 21.57 -21.17
C LYS A 29 18.74 20.67 -21.19
N VAL A 30 18.55 19.39 -20.94
CA VAL A 30 19.55 18.34 -21.14
C VAL A 30 19.20 17.58 -22.41
N MET A 31 20.12 17.54 -23.37
CA MET A 31 19.89 16.88 -24.66
C MET A 31 20.82 15.69 -24.84
N ARG A 32 20.28 14.59 -25.37
CA ARG A 32 21.05 13.38 -25.72
C ARG A 32 20.68 12.92 -27.11
N ALA A 33 21.70 12.69 -27.94
CA ALA A 33 21.52 12.00 -29.21
C ALA A 33 21.28 10.51 -28.94
N VAL A 34 20.24 9.97 -29.57
CA VAL A 34 19.88 8.56 -29.53
C VAL A 34 19.65 8.09 -30.96
N ARG A 35 19.74 6.79 -31.21
CA ARG A 35 19.42 6.22 -32.52
C ARG A 35 18.43 5.09 -32.28
N THR A 36 17.35 5.07 -33.05
CA THR A 36 16.44 3.93 -33.04
C THR A 36 17.15 2.72 -33.62
N TRP A 37 16.66 1.55 -33.23
CA TRP A 37 17.26 0.31 -33.68
C TRP A 37 16.89 -0.01 -35.13
N PRO A 38 17.72 -0.81 -35.83
CA PRO A 38 17.35 -1.34 -37.12
C PRO A 38 16.05 -2.11 -37.08
N PHE A 39 15.40 -2.20 -38.24
CA PHE A 39 14.17 -2.94 -38.39
C PHE A 39 14.39 -4.43 -38.07
N ARG A 40 13.86 -4.89 -36.92
CA ARG A 40 13.97 -6.29 -36.44
C ARG A 40 12.65 -6.79 -35.86
N ASN A 41 12.53 -8.09 -35.66
CA ASN A 41 11.42 -8.67 -34.93
C ASN A 41 11.56 -8.43 -33.41
N PRO A 42 10.43 -8.33 -32.68
CA PRO A 42 10.48 -8.23 -31.23
C PRO A 42 11.08 -9.49 -30.60
N ASP A 43 11.71 -9.31 -29.44
CA ASP A 43 12.26 -10.42 -28.67
C ASP A 43 11.12 -11.29 -28.12
N LYS A 44 11.44 -12.56 -27.82
CA LYS A 44 10.50 -13.49 -27.21
C LYS A 44 10.08 -12.94 -25.84
N PRO A 45 8.78 -12.72 -25.59
CA PRO A 45 8.35 -12.10 -24.36
C PRO A 45 8.39 -13.05 -23.17
N VAL A 46 8.68 -12.49 -22.00
CA VAL A 46 8.64 -13.17 -20.71
C VAL A 46 7.68 -12.42 -19.80
N PHE A 47 6.80 -13.13 -19.11
CA PHE A 47 5.84 -12.54 -18.20
C PHE A 47 5.63 -13.40 -16.96
N LYS A 48 5.01 -12.81 -15.94
CA LYS A 48 4.43 -13.51 -14.81
C LYS A 48 2.92 -13.41 -14.90
N ALA A 49 2.21 -14.49 -14.62
CA ALA A 49 0.75 -14.49 -14.51
C ALA A 49 0.35 -14.95 -13.11
N VAL A 50 -0.51 -14.17 -12.44
CA VAL A 50 -0.99 -14.44 -11.09
C VAL A 50 -2.51 -14.26 -11.06
N SER A 51 -3.23 -15.25 -10.54
CA SER A 51 -4.67 -15.12 -10.33
C SER A 51 -4.94 -14.28 -9.08
N THR A 52 -5.53 -13.10 -9.28
CA THR A 52 -5.80 -12.13 -8.20
C THR A 52 -7.18 -12.34 -7.58
N SER A 53 -8.14 -12.82 -8.37
CA SER A 53 -9.49 -13.16 -7.90
C SER A 53 -10.01 -14.42 -8.61
N PRO A 54 -11.21 -14.95 -8.28
CA PRO A 54 -11.75 -16.12 -8.95
C PRO A 54 -12.03 -15.90 -10.44
N TRP A 55 -12.22 -14.64 -10.84
CA TRP A 55 -12.58 -14.23 -12.20
C TRP A 55 -11.53 -13.32 -12.85
N THR A 56 -10.43 -12.99 -12.16
CA THR A 56 -9.38 -12.13 -12.72
C THR A 56 -7.98 -12.70 -12.52
N ALA A 57 -7.13 -12.45 -13.51
CA ALA A 57 -5.70 -12.71 -13.44
C ALA A 57 -4.92 -11.48 -13.89
N GLU A 58 -3.81 -11.21 -13.23
CA GLU A 58 -2.88 -10.15 -13.57
C GLU A 58 -1.67 -10.74 -14.29
N ILE A 59 -1.29 -10.10 -15.39
CA ILE A 59 -0.14 -10.46 -16.21
C ILE A 59 0.84 -9.29 -16.18
N GLU A 60 2.04 -9.54 -15.69
CA GLU A 60 3.12 -8.56 -15.65
C GLU A 60 4.22 -8.92 -16.65
N TRP A 61 4.46 -8.06 -17.63
CA TRP A 61 5.55 -8.21 -18.59
C TRP A 61 6.89 -7.90 -17.95
N LEU A 62 7.82 -8.85 -18.06
CA LEU A 62 9.16 -8.71 -17.53
C LEU A 62 10.11 -8.18 -18.61
N PRO A 63 11.11 -7.38 -18.20
CA PRO A 63 12.25 -7.14 -19.04
C PRO A 63 12.88 -8.47 -19.48
N SER A 64 13.23 -8.56 -20.75
CA SER A 64 14.07 -9.64 -21.25
C SER A 64 15.43 -9.57 -20.53
N ASN A 65 16.01 -10.74 -20.22
CA ASN A 65 17.33 -10.85 -19.59
C ASN A 65 18.41 -10.09 -20.39
N ASP A 66 19.61 -9.93 -19.81
CA ASP A 66 20.80 -9.18 -20.26
C ASP A 66 21.17 -9.23 -21.76
N THR A 67 20.58 -10.14 -22.53
CA THR A 67 20.68 -10.19 -24.00
C THR A 67 19.83 -9.15 -24.74
N SER A 68 18.77 -8.59 -24.11
CA SER A 68 17.91 -7.62 -24.80
C SER A 68 18.36 -6.18 -24.57
N TYR A 69 18.83 -5.57 -25.66
CA TYR A 69 19.19 -4.14 -25.70
C TYR A 69 18.02 -3.19 -25.44
N TRP A 70 16.78 -3.70 -25.46
CA TRP A 70 15.54 -2.93 -25.36
C TRP A 70 15.01 -2.86 -23.92
N ALA A 71 15.63 -3.62 -23.01
CA ALA A 71 15.11 -4.02 -21.71
C ALA A 71 13.78 -4.81 -21.83
N MET A 72 12.78 -4.30 -22.53
CA MET A 72 11.49 -4.96 -22.77
C MET A 72 11.46 -5.67 -24.14
N PRO A 73 10.77 -6.81 -24.29
CA PRO A 73 10.79 -7.59 -25.52
C PRO A 73 10.13 -6.95 -26.76
N GLY A 74 9.38 -5.86 -26.59
CA GLY A 74 8.72 -5.13 -27.67
C GLY A 74 8.20 -3.77 -27.19
N SER A 75 7.44 -3.08 -28.05
CA SER A 75 6.82 -1.79 -27.72
C SER A 75 5.35 -1.91 -27.31
N SER A 76 4.68 -3.00 -27.70
CA SER A 76 3.29 -3.29 -27.35
C SER A 76 3.08 -4.77 -27.05
N PHE A 77 2.10 -5.08 -26.21
CA PHE A 77 1.89 -6.42 -25.70
C PHE A 77 0.40 -6.80 -25.66
N SER A 78 0.10 -8.06 -25.94
CA SER A 78 -1.20 -8.66 -25.60
C SER A 78 -1.02 -10.11 -25.18
N VAL A 79 -2.10 -10.73 -24.74
CA VAL A 79 -2.12 -12.12 -24.33
C VAL A 79 -3.24 -12.86 -25.03
N ASN A 80 -2.91 -14.02 -25.57
CA ASN A 80 -3.89 -15.01 -25.97
C ASN A 80 -4.09 -16.01 -24.83
N TYR A 81 -5.34 -16.22 -24.44
CA TYR A 81 -5.70 -17.14 -23.38
C TYR A 81 -6.87 -18.03 -23.80
N SER A 82 -6.89 -19.24 -23.28
CA SER A 82 -7.89 -20.25 -23.62
C SER A 82 -8.06 -21.21 -22.45
N VAL A 83 -9.24 -21.78 -22.31
CA VAL A 83 -9.44 -22.89 -21.37
C VAL A 83 -8.73 -24.11 -21.95
N VAL A 84 -7.98 -24.85 -21.13
CA VAL A 84 -7.12 -25.96 -21.60
C VAL A 84 -7.87 -26.95 -22.50
N GLU A 85 -9.14 -27.22 -22.20
CA GLU A 85 -9.98 -28.19 -22.92
C GLU A 85 -10.82 -27.59 -24.06
N SER A 86 -11.04 -26.27 -24.13
CA SER A 86 -12.03 -25.71 -25.06
C SER A 86 -11.52 -25.58 -26.50
N GLY A 87 -10.20 -25.39 -26.68
CA GLY A 87 -9.63 -25.10 -28.00
C GLY A 87 -9.85 -23.66 -28.49
N GLU A 88 -10.72 -22.89 -27.83
CA GLU A 88 -11.09 -21.52 -28.22
C GLU A 88 -10.14 -20.50 -27.60
N TRP A 89 -9.39 -19.79 -28.43
CA TRP A 89 -8.48 -18.73 -28.00
C TRP A 89 -9.18 -17.38 -28.00
N LYS A 90 -9.00 -16.63 -26.91
CA LYS A 90 -9.39 -15.24 -26.75
C LYS A 90 -8.14 -14.38 -26.68
N GLU A 91 -8.20 -13.19 -27.25
CA GLU A 91 -7.12 -12.20 -27.18
C GLU A 91 -7.50 -11.09 -26.20
N SER A 92 -6.54 -10.64 -25.39
CA SER A 92 -6.69 -9.52 -24.48
C SER A 92 -6.58 -8.17 -25.20
N GLU A 93 -6.80 -7.09 -24.45
CA GLU A 93 -6.44 -5.75 -24.89
C GLU A 93 -4.92 -5.64 -25.15
N ILE A 94 -4.56 -4.72 -26.05
CA ILE A 94 -3.16 -4.38 -26.35
C ILE A 94 -2.73 -3.26 -25.40
N VAL A 95 -1.61 -3.47 -24.72
CA VAL A 95 -0.99 -2.47 -23.84
C VAL A 95 0.36 -2.03 -24.40
N THR A 96 0.61 -0.72 -24.36
CA THR A 96 1.89 -0.12 -24.77
C THR A 96 2.68 0.36 -23.57
N LEU A 97 4.00 0.48 -23.73
CA LEU A 97 4.84 1.09 -22.70
C LEU A 97 4.38 2.52 -22.38
N PRO A 98 4.53 3.00 -21.13
CA PRO A 98 5.21 2.37 -20.00
C PRO A 98 4.37 1.34 -19.23
N ASN A 99 3.10 1.11 -19.61
CA ASN A 99 2.27 0.14 -18.91
C ASN A 99 2.74 -1.28 -19.22
N ARG A 100 2.88 -2.09 -18.16
CA ARG A 100 3.44 -3.45 -18.21
C ARG A 100 2.45 -4.50 -17.70
N ASN A 101 1.25 -4.09 -17.30
CA ASN A 101 0.30 -4.95 -16.64
C ASN A 101 -0.94 -5.09 -17.52
N ILE A 102 -1.39 -6.32 -17.70
CA ILE A 102 -2.66 -6.67 -18.35
C ILE A 102 -3.52 -7.40 -17.33
N PHE A 103 -4.77 -6.98 -17.20
CA PHE A 103 -5.75 -7.65 -16.38
C PHE A 103 -6.67 -8.47 -17.27
N LEU A 104 -6.67 -9.78 -17.07
CA LEU A 104 -7.68 -10.67 -17.63
C LEU A 104 -8.89 -10.66 -16.69
N ASP A 105 -10.08 -10.51 -17.27
CA ASP A 105 -11.35 -10.53 -16.58
C ASP A 105 -12.23 -11.69 -17.07
N HIS A 106 -13.39 -11.83 -16.43
CA HIS A 106 -14.42 -12.81 -16.81
C HIS A 106 -13.91 -14.27 -16.90
N LEU A 107 -12.91 -14.63 -16.10
CA LEU A 107 -12.45 -16.01 -16.00
C LEU A 107 -13.48 -16.85 -15.23
N ALA A 108 -13.68 -18.09 -15.68
CA ALA A 108 -14.39 -19.11 -14.92
C ALA A 108 -13.59 -19.51 -13.67
N GLU A 109 -14.30 -19.75 -12.57
CA GLU A 109 -13.70 -20.12 -11.29
C GLU A 109 -13.08 -21.52 -11.33
N ASP A 110 -12.01 -21.72 -10.56
CA ASP A 110 -11.33 -23.01 -10.40
C ASP A 110 -10.99 -23.73 -11.72
N THR A 111 -10.67 -22.95 -12.75
CA THR A 111 -10.47 -23.43 -14.12
C THR A 111 -9.04 -23.19 -14.56
N GLU A 112 -8.47 -24.16 -15.28
CA GLU A 112 -7.14 -24.04 -15.86
C GLU A 112 -7.17 -23.32 -17.21
N TYR A 113 -6.30 -22.32 -17.33
CA TYR A 113 -6.13 -21.53 -18.52
C TYR A 113 -4.72 -21.70 -19.05
N ARG A 114 -4.61 -21.88 -20.36
CA ARG A 114 -3.37 -21.73 -21.10
C ARG A 114 -3.23 -20.31 -21.59
N ILE A 115 -2.03 -19.76 -21.46
CA ILE A 115 -1.71 -18.36 -21.73
C ILE A 115 -0.48 -18.30 -22.61
N ILE A 116 -0.59 -17.56 -23.72
CA ILE A 116 0.51 -17.24 -24.62
C ILE A 116 0.62 -15.73 -24.69
N GLY A 117 1.78 -15.22 -24.29
CA GLY A 117 2.08 -13.80 -24.37
C GLY A 117 2.58 -13.40 -25.76
N ILE A 118 2.18 -12.22 -26.23
CA ILE A 118 2.54 -11.69 -27.55
C ILE A 118 3.21 -10.34 -27.38
N SER A 119 4.46 -10.21 -27.84
CA SER A 119 5.14 -8.93 -28.01
C SER A 119 5.00 -8.45 -29.44
N ARG A 120 4.82 -7.15 -29.63
CA ARG A 120 4.65 -6.52 -30.94
C ARG A 120 5.59 -5.35 -31.14
N GLU A 121 5.94 -5.16 -32.41
CA GLU A 121 6.69 -4.03 -32.93
C GLU A 121 6.08 -3.60 -34.27
N GLY A 122 5.06 -2.75 -34.21
CA GLY A 122 4.19 -2.44 -35.34
C GLY A 122 3.43 -3.69 -35.82
N THR A 123 3.63 -4.10 -37.07
CA THR A 123 2.99 -5.29 -37.66
C THR A 123 3.66 -6.62 -37.30
N ARG A 124 4.87 -6.58 -36.72
CA ARG A 124 5.62 -7.79 -36.36
C ARG A 124 5.27 -8.21 -34.95
N GLN A 125 5.23 -9.51 -34.74
CA GLN A 125 4.95 -10.08 -33.43
C GLN A 125 5.80 -11.30 -33.13
N ASN A 126 6.00 -11.58 -31.85
CA ASN A 126 6.66 -12.77 -31.35
C ASN A 126 5.91 -13.30 -30.12
N THR A 127 5.92 -14.60 -29.92
CA THR A 127 5.12 -15.29 -28.91
C THR A 127 5.99 -15.94 -27.85
N SER A 128 5.54 -15.91 -26.60
CA SER A 128 6.17 -16.62 -25.48
C SER A 128 5.98 -18.13 -25.59
N ASP A 129 6.59 -18.86 -24.65
CA ASP A 129 6.14 -20.20 -24.32
C ASP A 129 4.75 -20.17 -23.67
N GLU A 130 4.03 -21.28 -23.77
CA GLU A 130 2.73 -21.46 -23.13
C GLU A 130 2.91 -21.58 -21.60
N MET A 131 2.13 -20.80 -20.86
CA MET A 131 2.07 -20.84 -19.40
C MET A 131 0.67 -21.26 -18.97
N ILE A 132 0.58 -22.18 -18.01
CA ILE A 132 -0.69 -22.64 -17.44
C ILE A 132 -0.89 -21.96 -16.09
N ILE A 133 -2.08 -21.39 -15.88
CA ILE A 133 -2.52 -20.87 -14.59
C ILE A 133 -3.88 -21.46 -14.22
N ARG A 134 -4.18 -21.54 -12.92
CA ARG A 134 -5.50 -21.93 -12.41
C ARG A 134 -6.14 -20.74 -11.71
N SER A 135 -7.34 -20.38 -12.15
CA SER A 135 -8.12 -19.33 -11.47
C SER A 135 -8.47 -19.74 -10.05
N LEU A 136 -8.64 -18.76 -9.15
CA LEU A 136 -8.93 -19.05 -7.76
C LEU A 136 -10.37 -19.59 -7.59
N SER A 137 -10.59 -20.38 -6.55
CA SER A 137 -11.94 -20.71 -6.08
C SER A 137 -12.34 -19.74 -4.96
N ARG A 138 -13.63 -19.38 -4.88
CA ARG A 138 -14.16 -18.62 -3.74
C ARG A 138 -13.85 -19.31 -2.40
N ALA A 139 -13.88 -20.63 -2.35
CA ALA A 139 -13.55 -21.39 -1.14
C ALA A 139 -12.11 -21.12 -0.68
N THR A 140 -11.16 -21.11 -1.61
CA THR A 140 -9.74 -20.83 -1.33
C THR A 140 -9.51 -19.41 -0.81
N ILE A 141 -10.20 -18.40 -1.36
CA ILE A 141 -10.09 -17.02 -0.87
C ILE A 141 -10.63 -16.90 0.55
N THR A 142 -11.75 -17.55 0.87
CA THR A 142 -12.26 -17.54 2.25
C THR A 142 -11.27 -18.19 3.22
N HIS A 143 -10.53 -19.21 2.80
CA HIS A 143 -9.49 -19.83 3.62
C HIS A 143 -8.32 -18.88 3.89
N ILE A 144 -7.75 -18.24 2.85
CA ILE A 144 -6.65 -17.28 2.98
C ILE A 144 -7.05 -16.07 3.85
N SER A 145 -8.28 -15.58 3.69
CA SER A 145 -8.80 -14.49 4.52
C SER A 145 -8.94 -14.91 5.99
N ARG A 146 -9.33 -16.16 6.28
CA ARG A 146 -9.42 -16.65 7.66
C ARG A 146 -8.03 -16.76 8.30
N GLU A 147 -7.05 -17.31 7.60
CA GLU A 147 -5.68 -17.41 8.10
C GLU A 147 -5.07 -16.03 8.37
N SER A 148 -5.21 -15.10 7.43
CA SER A 148 -4.72 -13.73 7.60
C SER A 148 -5.41 -13.01 8.77
N LEU A 149 -6.73 -13.15 8.93
CA LEU A 149 -7.46 -12.61 10.09
C LEU A 149 -7.00 -13.23 11.42
N THR A 150 -6.74 -14.55 11.47
CA THR A 150 -6.20 -15.19 12.67
C THR A 150 -4.78 -14.71 12.98
N SER A 151 -3.93 -14.54 11.97
CA SER A 151 -2.58 -13.99 12.14
C SER A 151 -2.55 -12.51 12.52
N ALA A 152 -3.59 -11.73 12.20
CA ALA A 152 -3.74 -10.32 12.56
C ALA A 152 -4.43 -10.11 13.92
N SER A 153 -4.92 -11.18 14.55
CA SER A 153 -5.69 -11.11 15.80
C SER A 153 -4.88 -10.57 16.99
N TRP A 154 -3.57 -10.78 17.02
CA TRP A 154 -2.70 -10.21 18.06
C TRP A 154 -2.57 -8.68 17.92
N PHE A 155 -2.54 -8.15 16.70
CA PHE A 155 -2.43 -6.72 16.44
C PHE A 155 -3.69 -5.97 16.90
N ILE A 156 -4.87 -6.56 16.66
CA ILE A 156 -6.15 -6.02 17.13
C ILE A 156 -6.19 -5.97 18.67
N ALA A 157 -5.70 -7.00 19.35
CA ALA A 157 -5.63 -7.02 20.81
C ALA A 157 -4.71 -5.91 21.38
N VAL A 158 -3.56 -5.66 20.74
CA VAL A 158 -2.63 -4.58 21.11
C VAL A 158 -3.28 -3.21 20.93
N LEU A 159 -4.00 -2.99 19.83
CA LEU A 159 -4.73 -1.73 19.59
C LEU A 159 -5.78 -1.46 20.67
N PHE A 160 -6.56 -2.47 21.06
CA PHE A 160 -7.56 -2.32 22.13
C PHE A 160 -6.91 -2.03 23.49
N ALA A 161 -5.80 -2.69 23.83
CA ALA A 161 -5.08 -2.42 25.07
C ALA A 161 -4.56 -0.97 25.15
N LEU A 162 -4.04 -0.45 24.03
CA LEU A 162 -3.57 0.94 23.93
C LEU A 162 -4.74 1.93 24.07
N LEU A 163 -5.86 1.66 23.42
CA LEU A 163 -7.07 2.49 23.51
C LEU A 163 -7.60 2.55 24.96
N ILE A 164 -7.63 1.41 25.66
CA ILE A 164 -8.04 1.36 27.08
C ILE A 164 -7.06 2.16 27.95
N ALA A 165 -5.74 2.02 27.74
CA ALA A 165 -4.74 2.77 28.50
C ALA A 165 -4.84 4.29 28.30
N LEU A 166 -5.16 4.74 27.09
CA LEU A 166 -5.41 6.16 26.82
C LEU A 166 -6.69 6.66 27.50
N ILE A 167 -7.76 5.86 27.49
CA ILE A 167 -9.01 6.22 28.18
C ILE A 167 -8.80 6.30 29.69
N THR A 168 -8.08 5.35 30.30
CA THR A 168 -7.81 5.40 31.74
C THR A 168 -6.93 6.59 32.10
N ALA A 169 -5.90 6.89 31.31
CA ALA A 169 -5.08 8.09 31.49
C ALA A 169 -5.92 9.38 31.35
N PHE A 170 -6.84 9.42 30.39
CA PHE A 170 -7.75 10.55 30.20
C PHE A 170 -8.67 10.73 31.41
N ILE A 171 -9.29 9.66 31.92
CA ILE A 171 -10.14 9.69 33.11
C ILE A 171 -9.34 10.18 34.32
N ILE A 172 -8.13 9.64 34.55
CA ILE A 172 -7.26 10.07 35.66
C ILE A 172 -6.90 11.56 35.51
N CYS A 173 -6.54 12.01 34.30
CA CYS A 173 -6.25 13.41 34.01
C CYS A 173 -7.47 14.32 34.30
N CYS A 174 -8.66 13.91 33.91
CA CYS A 174 -9.91 14.61 34.21
C CYS A 174 -10.18 14.68 35.72
N CYS A 175 -10.01 13.59 36.44
CA CYS A 175 -10.20 13.55 37.90
C CYS A 175 -9.20 14.46 38.63
N GLN A 176 -7.94 14.48 38.21
CA GLN A 176 -6.92 15.37 38.79
C GLN A 176 -7.22 16.84 38.50
N ARG A 177 -7.65 17.18 37.28
CA ARG A 177 -8.09 18.55 36.94
C ARG A 177 -9.29 19.01 37.77
N GLN A 178 -10.25 18.12 38.05
CA GLN A 178 -11.40 18.46 38.89
C GLN A 178 -11.02 18.70 40.36
N GLN A 179 -9.98 18.01 40.85
CA GLN A 179 -9.49 18.20 42.22
C GLN A 179 -8.80 19.56 42.42
N THR A 180 -8.05 20.08 41.44
CA THR A 180 -7.33 21.37 41.57
C THR A 180 -8.26 22.57 41.81
N GLY A 181 -9.53 22.49 41.39
CA GLY A 181 -10.52 23.56 41.63
C GLY A 181 -11.14 23.57 43.04
N LYS A 182 -11.16 22.44 43.76
CA LYS A 182 -11.86 22.30 45.05
C LYS A 182 -10.98 22.51 46.30
N TYR A 183 -9.66 22.62 46.16
CA TYR A 183 -8.74 22.80 47.30
C TYR A 183 -8.37 24.27 47.63
N SER A 184 -8.88 25.25 46.87
CA SER A 184 -8.57 26.67 47.12
C SER A 184 -9.21 27.21 48.41
N VAL A 185 -10.40 26.72 48.77
CA VAL A 185 -11.15 27.19 49.94
C VAL A 185 -10.62 26.56 51.23
N LYS A 186 -10.27 25.26 51.22
CA LYS A 186 -9.80 24.53 52.41
C LYS A 186 -8.43 25.03 52.92
N ARG A 187 -7.54 25.51 52.03
CA ARG A 187 -6.28 26.16 52.44
C ARG A 187 -6.52 27.50 53.13
N LYS A 188 -7.51 28.28 52.66
CA LYS A 188 -7.85 29.58 53.24
C LYS A 188 -8.54 29.45 54.60
N GLU A 189 -9.27 28.37 54.87
CA GLU A 189 -9.86 28.12 56.19
C GLU A 189 -8.85 27.58 57.20
N LEU A 190 -7.86 26.80 56.77
CA LEU A 190 -6.82 26.26 57.67
C LEU A 190 -5.91 27.35 58.26
N GLU A 191 -5.64 28.43 57.50
CA GLU A 191 -4.84 29.57 57.97
C GLU A 191 -5.57 30.44 59.00
N LYS A 192 -6.91 30.42 59.05
CA LYS A 192 -7.71 31.18 60.04
C LYS A 192 -8.07 30.37 61.30
N GLY A 193 -7.99 29.04 61.26
CA GLY A 193 -8.41 28.17 62.37
C GLY A 193 -7.35 27.94 63.46
N HIS A 194 -6.13 28.44 63.30
CA HIS A 194 -5.01 28.21 64.24
C HIS A 194 -4.82 29.37 65.24
N GLN A 195 -5.90 30.01 65.66
CA GLN A 195 -5.83 31.08 66.66
C GLN A 195 -7.12 31.08 67.50
N ILE A 196 -7.25 30.11 68.40
CA ILE A 196 -8.27 30.13 69.47
C ILE A 196 -7.61 29.79 70.80
N ASP A 197 -7.48 30.85 71.58
CA ASP A 197 -7.36 31.02 73.03
C ASP A 197 -7.00 29.82 73.91
N SER A 198 -5.76 29.85 74.40
CA SER A 198 -5.23 29.06 75.51
C SER A 198 -6.00 29.24 76.83
N ASP A 199 -6.77 30.33 76.97
CA ASP A 199 -7.41 30.72 78.23
C ASP A 199 -8.65 29.88 78.56
N GLU A 200 -9.38 29.35 77.57
CA GLU A 200 -10.52 28.47 77.82
C GLU A 200 -10.07 27.08 78.30
N HIS A 201 -8.95 26.56 77.77
CA HIS A 201 -8.43 25.24 78.15
C HIS A 201 -7.93 25.20 79.60
N GLN A 202 -7.40 26.32 80.10
CA GLN A 202 -6.88 26.41 81.46
C GLN A 202 -8.02 26.48 82.50
N LYS A 203 -9.14 27.13 82.17
CA LYS A 203 -10.31 27.24 83.05
C LYS A 203 -11.07 25.92 83.19
N PHE A 204 -11.06 25.05 82.17
CA PHE A 204 -11.64 23.70 82.27
C PHE A 204 -10.84 22.75 83.16
N MET A 205 -9.51 22.88 83.22
CA MET A 205 -8.65 22.04 84.07
C MET A 205 -8.84 22.32 85.57
N GLU A 206 -9.14 23.58 85.94
CA GLU A 206 -9.31 23.99 87.34
C GLU A 206 -10.59 23.45 87.99
N TYR A 207 -11.69 23.29 87.23
CA TYR A 207 -12.92 22.67 87.74
C TYR A 207 -12.81 21.16 87.96
N GLN A 208 -11.87 20.49 87.29
CA GLN A 208 -11.79 19.04 87.29
C GLN A 208 -10.84 18.48 88.37
N TYR A 209 -9.92 19.31 88.89
CA TYR A 209 -8.96 18.91 89.91
C TYR A 209 -8.92 19.93 91.06
N GLY A 210 -9.98 19.93 91.88
CA GLY A 210 -9.98 20.63 93.16
C GLY A 210 -8.87 20.06 94.07
N PHE A 211 -7.90 20.90 94.40
CA PHE A 211 -6.85 20.59 95.38
C PHE A 211 -7.43 20.56 96.80
N LYS A 212 -7.01 19.55 97.58
CA LYS A 212 -6.90 19.63 99.03
C LYS A 212 -5.47 20.01 99.39
#